data_AF-A0A970MVB4-F1
#
_entry.id   AF-A0A970MVB4-F1
#
_cell.length_a   1.000
_cell.length_b   1.000
_cell.length_c   1.000
_cell.angle_alpha   90.00
_cell.angle_beta   90.00
_cell.angle_gamma   90.00
#
_symmetry.space_group_name_H-M   'P 1'
#
loop_
_entity.id
_entity.type
_entity.pdbx_description
1 polymer ?
#
loop_
_entity_poly.entity_id
_entity_poly.type
_entity_poly.pdbx_seq_one_letter_code
_entity_poly.pdbx_strand_id
1 'polypeptide(L)'
;MRRCDDCRIILEDEVRYCPKCGGDVAPENSSATNRDADVHSLLASANLHRIRAEWDSAIEDATNALRLDPRNPDVPSLLGGIYEERGMHDEAMAWYQMALEINPDSTPDKERLLRLSDLILADNKRSETASPSALHRNTKLAWAIGGVFILIIIVAVVSLIKVRNVNVTPPQPPLPAASLPYGSSPRTSSSEPQLQRPSAPANTSTPASPSAGASVRTPGEVYIRSELAATQAIADTGAGINDVIADPRAGVVSVTFSVPFSPVLTKDRIIAAAAATARRTFELNREVKFVTARCLIEISGAQGTQIAFVADIARQSADALPASATADQLSAVFTRQWWNPQIQ
;
A
#
# COMPACT_ATOMS: atom_id res chain seq x y z
N MET A 1 -10.87 5.96 43.55
CA MET A 1 -11.27 4.66 42.97
C MET A 1 -12.59 4.84 42.24
N ARG A 2 -12.60 4.68 40.93
CA ARG A 2 -13.79 4.88 40.07
C ARG A 2 -14.39 3.54 39.67
N ARG A 3 -15.65 3.51 39.24
CA ARG A 3 -16.24 2.31 38.63
C ARG A 3 -16.42 2.53 37.15
N CYS A 4 -16.09 1.52 36.35
CA CYS A 4 -16.46 1.51 34.94
C CYS A 4 -17.99 1.45 34.81
N ASP A 5 -18.59 2.37 34.05
CA ASP A 5 -20.04 2.42 33.85
C ASP A 5 -20.57 1.16 33.14
N ASP A 6 -19.79 0.60 32.21
CA ASP A 6 -20.14 -0.62 31.47
C ASP A 6 -19.97 -1.90 32.29
N CYS A 7 -18.82 -2.04 32.96
CA CYS A 7 -18.38 -3.30 33.55
C CYS A 7 -18.49 -3.38 35.07
N ARG A 8 -18.77 -2.25 35.72
CA ARG A 8 -18.85 -2.06 37.18
C ARG A 8 -17.62 -2.52 37.97
N ILE A 9 -16.49 -2.75 37.28
CA ILE A 9 -15.21 -3.05 37.93
C ILE A 9 -14.64 -1.78 38.56
N ILE A 10 -13.91 -1.95 39.66
CA ILE A 10 -13.25 -0.86 40.36
C ILE A 10 -11.92 -0.58 39.64
N LEU A 11 -11.70 0.69 39.32
CA LEU A 11 -10.56 1.20 38.58
C LEU A 11 -9.79 2.21 39.42
N GLU A 12 -8.48 2.28 39.19
CA GLU A 12 -7.59 3.30 39.75
C GLU A 12 -7.88 4.66 39.10
N ASP A 13 -7.60 5.74 39.81
CA ASP A 13 -8.00 7.10 39.41
C ASP A 13 -7.21 7.69 38.24
N GLU A 14 -6.23 6.98 37.69
CA GLU A 14 -5.44 7.43 36.54
C GLU A 14 -5.77 6.67 35.24
N VAL A 15 -6.65 5.67 35.34
CA VAL A 15 -6.99 4.81 34.20
C VAL A 15 -7.90 5.56 33.24
N ARG A 16 -7.43 5.74 31.99
CA ARG A 16 -8.20 6.40 30.92
C ARG A 16 -9.17 5.44 30.23
N TYR A 17 -8.85 4.16 30.16
CA TYR A 17 -9.67 3.13 29.51
C TYR A 17 -9.80 1.90 30.39
N CYS A 18 -11.00 1.36 30.48
CA CYS A 18 -11.29 0.16 31.24
C CYS A 18 -10.53 -1.04 30.66
N PRO A 19 -9.66 -1.73 31.41
CA PRO A 19 -8.89 -2.87 30.91
C PRO A 19 -9.77 -4.10 30.57
N LYS A 20 -11.04 -4.10 30.97
CA LYS A 20 -11.97 -5.20 30.71
C LYS A 20 -12.82 -5.02 29.45
N CYS A 21 -13.39 -3.83 29.23
CA CYS A 21 -14.25 -3.57 28.06
C CYS A 21 -13.66 -2.57 27.06
N GLY A 22 -12.55 -1.91 27.40
CA GLY A 22 -11.99 -0.83 26.58
C GLY A 22 -12.75 0.50 26.64
N GLY A 23 -13.87 0.58 27.38
CA GLY A 23 -14.65 1.81 27.52
C GLY A 23 -13.86 2.95 28.18
N ASP A 24 -14.08 4.19 27.74
CA ASP A 24 -13.44 5.39 28.30
C ASP A 24 -13.93 5.65 29.73
N VAL A 25 -12.99 5.97 30.62
CA VAL A 25 -13.20 6.22 32.04
C VAL A 25 -12.83 7.68 32.28
N ALA A 26 -13.51 8.58 31.56
CA ALA A 26 -13.29 10.01 31.62
C ALA A 26 -13.45 10.56 33.06
N PRO A 27 -12.72 11.63 33.43
CA PRO A 27 -12.81 12.24 34.76
C PRO A 27 -14.22 12.80 35.03
N GLU A 28 -14.61 12.81 36.31
CA GLU A 28 -15.98 13.05 36.82
C GLU A 28 -16.66 14.37 36.39
N ASN A 29 -15.96 15.24 35.64
CA ASN A 29 -16.48 16.51 35.12
C ASN A 29 -16.88 16.50 33.63
N SER A 30 -16.77 15.38 32.90
CA SER A 30 -17.41 15.22 31.59
C SER A 30 -18.75 14.51 31.77
N SER A 31 -19.80 15.26 32.09
CA SER A 31 -21.14 14.71 32.29
C SER A 31 -21.57 13.87 31.09
N ALA A 32 -22.09 12.66 31.33
CA ALA A 32 -22.63 11.79 30.29
C ALA A 32 -23.64 12.51 29.38
N THR A 33 -24.39 13.46 29.96
CA THR A 33 -25.33 14.33 29.26
C THR A 33 -24.70 15.23 28.19
N ASN A 34 -23.42 15.62 28.33
CA ASN A 34 -22.74 16.40 27.30
C ASN A 34 -22.25 15.50 26.16
N ARG A 35 -21.80 14.27 26.48
CA ARG A 35 -21.37 13.28 25.48
C ARG A 35 -22.52 12.85 24.58
N ASP A 36 -23.69 12.58 25.13
CA ASP A 36 -24.87 12.17 24.35
C ASP A 36 -25.35 13.32 23.42
N ALA A 37 -25.33 14.57 23.92
CA ALA A 37 -25.65 15.75 23.13
C ALA A 37 -24.64 15.99 22.00
N ASP A 38 -23.35 15.79 22.27
CA ASP A 38 -22.28 15.90 21.28
C ASP A 38 -22.38 14.82 20.19
N VAL A 39 -22.73 13.58 20.55
CA VAL A 39 -22.95 12.47 19.61
C VAL A 39 -24.13 12.76 18.69
N HIS A 40 -25.27 13.19 19.22
CA HIS A 40 -26.44 13.54 18.41
C HIS A 40 -26.15 14.69 17.44
N SER A 41 -25.40 15.70 17.88
CA SER A 41 -24.99 16.82 17.03
C SER A 41 -24.10 16.35 15.87
N LEU A 42 -23.11 15.49 16.16
CA LEU A 42 -22.22 14.92 15.14
C LEU A 42 -22.96 14.00 14.16
N LEU A 43 -23.90 13.18 14.63
CA LEU A 43 -24.74 12.34 13.77
C LEU A 43 -25.65 13.17 12.85
N ALA A 44 -26.18 14.29 13.34
CA ALA A 44 -26.96 15.22 12.53
C ALA A 44 -26.09 15.90 11.47
N SER A 45 -24.88 16.35 11.84
CA SER A 45 -23.90 16.93 10.91
C SER A 45 -23.48 15.93 9.83
N ALA A 46 -23.14 14.71 10.23
CA ALA A 46 -22.78 13.62 9.32
C ALA A 46 -23.91 13.31 8.33
N ASN A 47 -25.16 13.27 8.79
CA ASN A 47 -26.33 13.09 7.91
C ASN A 47 -26.51 14.26 6.94
N LEU A 48 -26.28 15.50 7.38
CA LEU A 48 -26.36 16.67 6.51
C LEU A 48 -25.29 16.62 5.41
N HIS A 49 -24.05 16.33 5.77
CA HIS A 49 -22.95 16.14 4.81
C HIS A 49 -23.23 14.97 3.85
N ARG A 50 -23.78 13.86 4.36
CA ARG A 50 -24.21 12.71 3.54
C ARG A 50 -25.25 13.12 2.50
N ILE A 51 -26.29 13.85 2.88
CA ILE A 51 -27.33 14.33 1.96
C ILE A 51 -26.76 15.29 0.91
N ARG A 52 -25.69 16.02 1.24
CA ARG A 52 -24.95 16.89 0.30
C ARG A 52 -23.92 16.16 -0.55
N ALA A 53 -23.78 14.84 -0.40
CA ALA A 53 -22.73 14.02 -1.02
C ALA A 53 -21.30 14.47 -0.65
N GLU A 54 -21.14 15.13 0.50
CA GLU A 54 -19.86 15.53 1.08
C GLU A 54 -19.30 14.37 1.90
N TRP A 55 -18.95 13.27 1.21
CA TRP A 55 -18.69 11.97 1.83
C TRP A 55 -17.57 11.98 2.86
N ASP A 56 -16.46 12.67 2.58
CA ASP A 56 -15.30 12.68 3.49
C ASP A 56 -15.64 13.40 4.81
N SER A 57 -16.37 14.52 4.74
CA SER A 57 -16.86 15.25 5.92
C SER A 57 -17.93 14.44 6.68
N ALA A 58 -18.80 13.74 5.97
CA ALA A 58 -19.79 12.86 6.59
C ALA A 58 -19.13 11.71 7.37
N ILE A 59 -18.09 11.09 6.80
CA ILE A 59 -17.31 10.04 7.44
C ILE A 59 -16.56 10.59 8.64
N GLU A 60 -15.95 11.77 8.54
CA GLU A 60 -15.23 12.41 9.64
C GLU A 60 -16.15 12.64 10.85
N ASP A 61 -17.31 13.27 10.62
CA ASP A 61 -18.30 13.54 11.68
C ASP A 61 -18.83 12.25 12.31
N ALA A 62 -19.19 11.25 11.49
CA ALA A 62 -19.66 9.96 11.99
C ALA A 62 -18.56 9.19 12.74
N THR A 63 -17.30 9.30 12.32
CA THR A 63 -16.15 8.69 13.03
C THR A 63 -15.89 9.39 14.37
N ASN A 64 -16.06 10.71 14.43
CA ASN A 64 -16.00 11.45 15.68
C ASN A 64 -17.13 11.05 16.63
N ALA A 65 -18.36 10.87 16.11
CA ALA A 65 -19.47 10.33 16.90
C ALA A 65 -19.15 8.93 17.45
N LEU A 66 -18.53 8.07 16.64
CA LEU A 66 -18.13 6.71 17.05
C LEU A 66 -17.08 6.72 18.16
N ARG A 67 -16.18 7.72 18.17
CA ARG A 67 -15.18 7.89 19.24
C ARG A 67 -15.80 8.31 20.56
N LEU A 68 -16.87 9.11 20.51
CA LEU A 68 -17.57 9.59 21.71
C LEU A 68 -18.50 8.51 22.30
N ASP A 69 -19.22 7.79 21.44
CA ASP A 69 -20.04 6.65 21.86
C ASP A 69 -19.83 5.44 20.92
N PRO A 70 -18.88 4.54 21.27
CA PRO A 70 -18.61 3.33 20.49
C PRO A 70 -19.75 2.30 20.50
N ARG A 71 -20.77 2.46 21.36
CA ARG A 71 -21.85 1.50 21.55
C ARG A 71 -23.18 1.98 20.98
N ASN A 72 -23.21 3.16 20.37
CA ASN A 72 -24.38 3.65 19.67
C ASN A 72 -24.54 2.92 18.33
N PRO A 73 -25.62 2.14 18.11
CA PRO A 73 -25.83 1.41 16.84
C PRO A 73 -26.11 2.35 15.66
N ASP A 74 -26.62 3.56 15.88
CA ASP A 74 -26.95 4.51 14.82
C ASP A 74 -25.70 5.01 14.08
N VAL A 75 -24.54 5.03 14.76
CA VAL A 75 -23.27 5.50 14.20
C VAL A 75 -22.74 4.55 13.11
N PRO A 76 -22.51 3.25 13.38
CA PRO A 76 -22.10 2.31 12.34
C PRO A 76 -23.18 2.13 11.26
N SER A 77 -24.48 2.21 11.59
CA SER A 77 -25.54 2.20 10.57
C SER A 77 -25.44 3.41 9.62
N LEU A 78 -25.15 4.60 10.15
CA LEU A 78 -24.93 5.80 9.35
C LEU A 78 -23.66 5.69 8.49
N LEU A 79 -22.55 5.19 9.04
CA LEU A 79 -21.33 4.92 8.27
C LEU A 79 -21.60 3.95 7.12
N GLY A 80 -22.33 2.85 7.39
CA GLY A 80 -22.77 1.92 6.36
C GLY A 80 -23.52 2.61 5.23
N GLY A 81 -24.46 3.50 5.57
CA GLY A 81 -25.22 4.30 4.61
C GLY A 81 -24.34 5.25 3.79
N ILE A 82 -23.38 5.91 4.43
CA ILE A 82 -22.44 6.83 3.75
C ILE A 82 -21.57 6.06 2.74
N TYR A 83 -21.00 4.92 3.13
CA TYR A 83 -20.19 4.10 2.24
C TYR A 83 -21.02 3.47 1.10
N GLU A 84 -22.26 3.05 1.39
CA GLU A 84 -23.19 2.53 0.39
C GLU A 84 -23.51 3.59 -0.68
N GLU A 85 -23.84 4.81 -0.27
CA GLU A 85 -24.14 5.93 -1.18
C GLU A 85 -22.90 6.41 -1.96
N ARG A 86 -21.69 6.23 -1.40
CA ARG A 86 -20.41 6.46 -2.08
C ARG A 86 -20.07 5.36 -3.10
N GLY A 87 -20.78 4.23 -3.10
CA GLY A 87 -20.53 3.07 -3.97
C GLY A 87 -19.46 2.11 -3.44
N MET A 88 -19.05 2.26 -2.18
CA MET A 88 -18.06 1.42 -1.49
C MET A 88 -18.78 0.29 -0.74
N HIS A 89 -19.26 -0.70 -1.50
CA HIS A 89 -20.16 -1.74 -1.00
C HIS A 89 -19.53 -2.68 0.02
N ASP A 90 -18.25 -3.01 -0.13
CA ASP A 90 -17.52 -3.88 0.81
C ASP A 90 -17.37 -3.22 2.19
N GLU A 91 -16.98 -1.93 2.20
CA GLU A 91 -16.87 -1.15 3.41
C GLU A 91 -18.24 -0.93 4.08
N ALA A 92 -19.28 -0.66 3.28
CA ALA A 92 -20.64 -0.53 3.78
C ALA A 92 -21.11 -1.80 4.50
N MET A 93 -20.85 -2.98 3.95
CA MET A 93 -21.18 -4.26 4.59
C MET A 93 -20.51 -4.41 5.96
N ALA A 94 -19.22 -4.07 6.08
CA ALA A 94 -18.50 -4.16 7.34
C ALA A 94 -19.12 -3.27 8.43
N TRP A 95 -19.54 -2.06 8.07
CA TRP A 95 -20.21 -1.14 9.01
C TRP A 95 -21.61 -1.61 9.39
N TYR A 96 -22.41 -2.11 8.45
CA TYR A 96 -23.72 -2.69 8.79
C TYR A 96 -23.61 -3.95 9.65
N GLN A 97 -22.57 -4.78 9.45
CA GLN A 97 -22.28 -5.91 10.33
C GLN A 97 -21.96 -5.44 11.75
N MET A 98 -21.10 -4.42 11.91
CA MET A 98 -20.81 -3.84 13.21
C MET A 98 -22.06 -3.26 13.88
N ALA A 99 -22.95 -2.60 13.12
CA ALA A 99 -24.22 -2.12 13.63
C ALA A 99 -25.10 -3.25 14.17
N LEU A 100 -25.15 -4.39 13.47
CA LEU A 100 -25.89 -5.58 13.88
C LEU A 100 -25.24 -6.36 15.03
N GLU A 101 -23.93 -6.24 15.23
CA GLU A 101 -23.25 -6.75 16.43
C GLU A 101 -23.70 -5.98 17.69
N ILE A 102 -23.97 -4.68 17.56
CA ILE A 102 -24.43 -3.81 18.65
C ILE A 102 -25.95 -3.94 18.85
N ASN A 103 -26.72 -3.85 17.76
CA ASN A 103 -28.18 -4.00 17.75
C ASN A 103 -28.62 -5.09 16.75
N PRO A 104 -28.67 -6.36 17.21
CA PRO A 104 -29.05 -7.49 16.36
C PRO A 104 -30.47 -7.43 15.81
N ASP A 105 -31.34 -6.57 16.35
CA ASP A 105 -32.75 -6.49 15.95
C ASP A 105 -33.03 -5.39 14.92
N SER A 106 -32.00 -4.68 14.45
CA SER A 106 -32.13 -3.67 13.40
C SER A 106 -32.55 -4.31 12.07
N THR A 107 -33.86 -4.23 11.80
CA THR A 107 -34.44 -4.62 10.51
C THR A 107 -33.84 -3.86 9.32
N PRO A 108 -33.68 -2.51 9.37
CA PRO A 108 -33.13 -1.79 8.22
C PRO A 108 -31.68 -2.19 7.90
N ASP A 109 -30.84 -2.44 8.90
CA ASP A 109 -29.45 -2.83 8.67
C ASP A 109 -29.33 -4.26 8.14
N LYS A 110 -30.20 -5.19 8.59
CA LYS A 110 -30.32 -6.53 8.00
C LYS A 110 -30.70 -6.46 6.53
N GLU A 111 -31.69 -5.65 6.18
CA GLU A 111 -32.16 -5.53 4.79
C GLU A 111 -31.06 -4.97 3.90
N ARG A 112 -30.36 -3.93 4.34
CA ARG A 112 -29.26 -3.33 3.59
C ARG A 112 -28.07 -4.28 3.43
N LEU A 113 -27.70 -5.00 4.49
CA LEU A 113 -26.63 -5.99 4.43
C LEU A 113 -26.94 -7.11 3.44
N LEU A 114 -28.17 -7.65 3.46
CA LEU A 114 -28.62 -8.67 2.51
C LEU A 114 -28.58 -8.15 1.07
N ARG A 115 -29.08 -6.93 0.84
CA ARG A 115 -29.07 -6.29 -0.49
C ARG A 115 -27.65 -6.12 -1.03
N LEU A 116 -26.72 -5.65 -0.21
CA LEU A 116 -25.32 -5.46 -0.61
C LEU A 116 -24.63 -6.80 -0.90
N SER A 117 -24.89 -7.82 -0.10
CA SER A 117 -24.40 -9.19 -0.35
C SER A 117 -24.85 -9.70 -1.73
N ASP A 118 -26.11 -9.52 -2.09
CA ASP A 118 -26.63 -9.95 -3.40
C ASP A 118 -25.98 -9.20 -4.56
N LEU A 119 -25.73 -7.89 -4.40
CA LEU A 119 -25.07 -7.06 -5.41
C LEU A 119 -23.63 -7.53 -5.68
N ILE A 120 -22.85 -7.79 -4.62
CA ILE A 120 -21.47 -8.24 -4.73
C ILE A 120 -21.40 -9.65 -5.34
N LEU A 121 -22.29 -10.56 -4.94
CA LEU A 121 -22.37 -11.89 -5.55
C LEU A 121 -22.71 -11.83 -7.05
N ALA A 122 -23.59 -10.91 -7.44
CA ALA A 122 -23.93 -10.69 -8.85
C ALA A 122 -22.78 -10.07 -9.66
N ASP A 123 -21.96 -9.20 -9.06
CA ASP A 123 -20.78 -8.61 -9.71
C ASP A 123 -19.67 -9.65 -9.89
N ASN A 124 -19.40 -10.45 -8.86
CA ASN A 124 -18.45 -11.56 -8.92
C ASN A 124 -18.83 -12.58 -10.01
N LYS A 125 -20.12 -12.92 -10.13
CA LYS A 125 -20.59 -13.81 -11.20
C LYS A 125 -20.39 -13.20 -12.59
N ARG A 126 -20.57 -11.88 -12.73
CA ARG A 126 -20.32 -11.17 -14.00
C ARG A 126 -18.83 -11.16 -14.34
N SER A 127 -17.96 -10.89 -13.38
CA SER A 127 -16.50 -10.87 -13.60
C SER A 127 -15.97 -12.25 -13.99
N GLU A 128 -16.52 -13.34 -13.43
CA GLU A 128 -16.22 -14.71 -13.83
C GLU A 128 -16.66 -15.00 -15.28
N THR A 129 -17.86 -14.57 -15.68
CA THR A 129 -18.36 -14.75 -17.06
C THR A 129 -17.68 -13.84 -18.09
N ALA A 130 -17.11 -12.72 -17.65
CA ALA A 130 -16.40 -11.76 -18.49
C ALA A 130 -14.91 -12.10 -18.68
N SER A 131 -14.39 -13.13 -18.01
CA SER A 131 -13.05 -13.64 -18.24
C SER A 131 -12.92 -14.18 -19.69
N PRO A 132 -11.98 -13.69 -20.51
CA PRO A 132 -11.97 -13.93 -21.95
C PRO A 132 -11.41 -15.31 -22.26
N SER A 133 -12.17 -16.36 -21.98
CA SER A 133 -11.94 -17.72 -22.49
C SER A 133 -12.38 -17.88 -23.96
N ALA A 134 -12.79 -16.78 -24.62
CA ALA A 134 -13.42 -16.79 -25.95
C ALA A 134 -12.69 -15.98 -27.03
N LEU A 135 -11.36 -15.80 -26.94
CA LEU A 135 -10.55 -15.24 -28.05
C LEU A 135 -9.66 -16.30 -28.74
N HIS A 136 -10.16 -17.51 -28.96
CA HIS A 136 -9.58 -18.44 -29.94
C HIS A 136 -10.56 -18.70 -31.08
N ARG A 137 -10.89 -17.64 -31.83
CA ARG A 137 -11.60 -17.77 -33.10
C ARG A 137 -10.75 -17.08 -34.17
N ASN A 138 -10.15 -17.90 -35.03
CA ASN A 138 -9.26 -17.59 -36.17
C ASN A 138 -7.78 -17.31 -35.88
N THR A 139 -7.07 -18.32 -35.39
CA THR A 139 -5.61 -18.44 -35.51
C THR A 139 -5.11 -18.18 -36.93
N LYS A 140 -5.83 -18.63 -37.97
CA LYS A 140 -5.40 -18.43 -39.37
C LYS A 140 -5.20 -16.94 -39.75
N LEU A 141 -6.01 -16.03 -39.21
CA LEU A 141 -5.90 -14.60 -39.51
C LEU A 141 -4.72 -13.95 -38.75
N ALA A 142 -4.49 -14.37 -37.51
CA ALA A 142 -3.37 -13.90 -36.68
C ALA A 142 -2.00 -14.30 -37.28
N TRP A 143 -1.87 -15.52 -37.81
CA TRP A 143 -0.64 -15.98 -38.49
C TRP A 143 -0.42 -15.27 -39.84
N ALA A 144 -1.49 -14.94 -40.57
CA ALA A 144 -1.39 -14.19 -41.83
C ALA A 144 -0.90 -12.74 -41.61
N ILE A 145 -1.44 -12.05 -40.59
CA ILE A 145 -1.02 -10.68 -40.25
C ILE A 145 0.43 -10.66 -39.73
N GLY A 146 0.80 -11.63 -38.89
CA GLY A 146 2.18 -11.80 -38.42
C GLY A 146 3.18 -12.06 -39.55
N GLY A 147 2.80 -12.88 -40.54
CA GLY A 147 3.64 -13.17 -41.71
C GLY A 147 3.90 -11.94 -42.59
N VAL A 148 2.89 -11.07 -42.78
CA VAL A 148 3.04 -9.82 -43.55
C VAL A 148 3.96 -8.84 -42.82
N PHE A 149 3.82 -8.71 -41.50
CA PHE A 149 4.70 -7.85 -40.69
C PHE A 149 6.17 -8.30 -40.73
N ILE A 150 6.41 -9.62 -40.64
CA ILE A 150 7.76 -10.19 -40.74
C ILE A 150 8.36 -9.93 -42.13
N LEU A 151 7.57 -10.05 -43.20
CA LEU A 151 8.03 -9.75 -44.56
C LEU A 151 8.42 -8.27 -44.71
N ILE A 152 7.60 -7.35 -44.17
CA ILE A 152 7.89 -5.91 -44.18
C ILE A 152 9.20 -5.62 -43.44
N ILE A 153 9.43 -6.25 -42.28
CA ILE A 153 10.67 -6.09 -41.51
C ILE A 153 11.87 -6.62 -42.30
N ILE A 154 11.76 -7.79 -42.95
CA ILE A 154 12.84 -8.36 -43.76
C ILE A 154 13.19 -7.44 -44.94
N VAL A 155 12.19 -6.91 -45.64
CA VAL A 155 12.41 -5.98 -46.75
C VAL A 155 13.08 -4.68 -46.27
N ALA A 156 12.67 -4.15 -45.12
CA ALA A 156 13.29 -2.97 -44.52
C ALA A 156 14.76 -3.21 -44.15
N VAL A 157 15.07 -4.37 -43.56
CA VAL A 157 16.45 -4.75 -43.19
C VAL A 157 17.33 -4.93 -44.44
N VAL A 158 16.84 -5.58 -45.49
CA VAL A 158 17.58 -5.74 -46.76
C VAL A 158 17.83 -4.38 -47.43
N SER A 159 16.86 -3.47 -47.37
CA SER A 159 17.01 -2.12 -47.90
C SER A 159 18.07 -1.31 -47.13
N LEU A 160 18.11 -1.44 -45.80
CA LEU A 160 19.14 -0.81 -44.96
C LEU A 160 20.55 -1.35 -45.23
N ILE A 161 20.69 -2.64 -45.53
CA ILE A 161 21.99 -3.24 -45.87
C ILE A 161 22.52 -2.67 -47.21
N LYS A 162 21.67 -2.43 -48.20
CA LYS A 162 22.09 -1.84 -49.49
C LYS A 162 22.55 -0.38 -49.39
N VAL A 163 22.03 0.39 -48.44
CA VAL A 163 22.36 1.82 -48.26
C VAL A 163 23.74 2.02 -47.62
N ARG A 164 24.29 1.01 -46.95
CA ARG A 164 25.55 1.11 -46.18
C ARG A 164 26.84 1.08 -47.04
N ASN A 165 26.72 1.00 -48.37
CA ASN A 165 27.85 0.93 -49.31
C ASN A 165 28.15 2.26 -50.06
N VAL A 166 27.71 3.41 -49.56
CA VAL A 166 28.12 4.71 -50.14
C VAL A 166 29.52 5.07 -49.61
N ASN A 167 30.51 4.96 -50.50
CA ASN A 167 31.90 5.38 -50.27
C ASN A 167 31.99 6.87 -49.94
N VAL A 168 32.55 7.20 -48.77
CA VAL A 168 32.91 8.57 -48.39
C VAL A 168 34.36 8.82 -48.78
N THR A 169 34.59 9.75 -49.69
CA THR A 169 35.92 10.21 -50.12
C THR A 169 36.55 11.11 -49.03
N PRO A 170 37.84 10.93 -48.66
CA PRO A 170 38.50 11.72 -47.61
C PRO A 170 38.82 13.17 -48.04
N PRO A 171 39.07 14.09 -47.06
CA PRO A 171 38.92 15.53 -47.23
C PRO A 171 40.15 16.22 -47.86
N GLN A 172 39.92 17.35 -48.53
CA GLN A 172 40.97 18.23 -49.08
C GLN A 172 41.44 19.29 -48.07
N PRO A 173 42.72 19.71 -48.09
CA PRO A 173 43.30 20.70 -47.18
C PRO A 173 42.93 22.16 -47.56
N PRO A 174 43.02 23.12 -46.61
CA PRO A 174 42.54 24.48 -46.81
C PRO A 174 43.61 25.41 -47.41
N LEU A 175 43.17 26.35 -48.24
CA LEU A 175 43.94 27.49 -48.76
C LEU A 175 42.98 28.70 -48.97
N PRO A 176 43.46 29.96 -49.07
CA PRO A 176 43.54 30.90 -47.96
C PRO A 176 42.55 32.08 -48.10
N ALA A 177 42.43 32.85 -47.02
CA ALA A 177 41.58 34.04 -46.91
C ALA A 177 41.93 35.16 -47.91
N ALA A 178 40.90 35.77 -48.50
CA ALA A 178 41.01 37.11 -49.10
C ALA A 178 39.65 37.86 -49.10
N SER A 179 39.64 38.97 -48.34
CA SER A 179 39.00 40.28 -48.55
C SER A 179 37.52 40.44 -48.94
N LEU A 180 36.81 41.22 -48.11
CA LEU A 180 35.55 41.95 -48.34
C LEU A 180 35.64 42.94 -49.53
N PRO A 181 34.50 43.37 -50.11
CA PRO A 181 33.92 44.65 -49.66
C PRO A 181 32.37 44.77 -49.66
N TYR A 182 31.91 45.56 -48.67
CA TYR A 182 30.78 46.49 -48.59
C TYR A 182 29.66 46.51 -49.66
N GLY A 183 28.39 46.56 -49.20
CA GLY A 183 27.27 47.04 -50.03
C GLY A 183 25.85 46.81 -49.51
N SER A 184 25.33 47.78 -48.75
CA SER A 184 23.92 48.26 -48.66
C SER A 184 22.74 47.30 -48.36
N SER A 185 22.06 47.56 -47.23
CA SER A 185 20.64 47.27 -46.99
C SER A 185 19.72 48.18 -47.85
N PRO A 186 18.38 47.91 -48.01
CA PRO A 186 17.42 48.15 -46.92
C PRO A 186 16.17 47.23 -46.84
N ARG A 187 15.63 47.18 -45.59
CA ARG A 187 14.20 47.08 -45.14
C ARG A 187 13.28 46.01 -45.72
N THR A 188 12.70 45.22 -44.83
CA THR A 188 11.31 45.34 -44.29
C THR A 188 11.12 44.25 -43.21
N SER A 189 10.83 44.59 -41.95
CA SER A 189 9.49 44.81 -41.36
C SER A 189 8.91 43.55 -40.70
N SER A 190 9.05 43.46 -39.38
CA SER A 190 8.02 43.06 -38.38
C SER A 190 8.73 42.62 -37.08
N SER A 191 8.97 43.53 -36.12
CA SER A 191 8.15 43.76 -34.90
C SER A 191 7.96 42.49 -34.04
N GLU A 192 8.89 42.14 -33.13
CA GLU A 192 8.94 42.44 -31.67
C GLU A 192 7.87 41.76 -30.80
N PRO A 193 8.08 41.52 -29.47
CA PRO A 193 9.31 41.50 -28.67
C PRO A 193 9.47 40.27 -27.74
N GLN A 194 10.72 39.92 -27.42
CA GLN A 194 11.05 39.24 -26.15
C GLN A 194 11.10 40.26 -25.01
N LEU A 195 10.62 39.86 -23.83
CA LEU A 195 10.92 40.55 -22.57
C LEU A 195 11.61 39.57 -21.61
N GLN A 196 12.87 39.88 -21.32
CA GLN A 196 13.67 39.26 -20.27
C GLN A 196 13.24 39.77 -18.90
N ARG A 197 13.06 38.80 -17.99
CA ARG A 197 13.56 38.69 -16.60
C ARG A 197 13.70 39.98 -15.75
N PRO A 198 13.21 39.92 -14.50
CA PRO A 198 13.95 40.49 -13.37
C PRO A 198 14.47 39.39 -12.44
N SER A 199 15.70 39.58 -11.97
CA SER A 199 16.38 38.76 -10.96
C SER A 199 16.19 39.35 -9.56
N ALA A 200 16.30 38.48 -8.54
CA ALA A 200 16.56 38.72 -7.10
C ALA A 200 15.36 39.09 -6.20
N PRO A 201 15.35 38.76 -4.88
CA PRO A 201 16.49 38.36 -4.04
C PRO A 201 16.34 37.05 -3.26
N ALA A 202 17.46 36.68 -2.63
CA ALA A 202 17.62 35.61 -1.68
C ALA A 202 16.85 35.84 -0.36
N ASN A 203 16.65 34.73 0.36
CA ASN A 203 16.23 34.59 1.77
C ASN A 203 14.73 34.71 2.05
N THR A 204 14.03 33.58 2.06
CA THR A 204 13.33 33.08 3.26
C THR A 204 12.83 31.65 3.04
N SER A 205 13.26 30.74 3.93
CA SER A 205 12.58 29.49 4.33
C SER A 205 11.48 28.96 3.41
N THR A 206 11.85 28.09 2.47
CA THR A 206 10.92 27.16 1.83
C THR A 206 10.48 26.12 2.86
N PRO A 207 9.17 25.92 3.14
CA PRO A 207 8.73 24.75 3.87
C PRO A 207 9.04 23.53 3.01
N ALA A 208 9.75 22.57 3.58
CA ALA A 208 10.01 21.29 2.95
C ALA A 208 8.69 20.70 2.43
N SER A 209 8.67 20.38 1.13
CA SER A 209 7.70 19.42 0.58
C SER A 209 7.79 18.12 1.36
N PRO A 210 6.66 17.43 1.57
CA PRO A 210 6.50 16.44 2.63
C PRO A 210 7.44 15.27 2.41
N SER A 211 8.28 14.97 3.41
CA SER A 211 8.93 13.67 3.49
C SER A 211 7.85 12.61 3.57
N ALA A 212 7.96 11.61 2.69
CA ALA A 212 7.16 10.40 2.67
C ALA A 212 6.91 9.89 4.11
N GLY A 213 5.65 9.59 4.41
CA GLY A 213 5.14 9.36 5.75
C GLY A 213 5.97 8.37 6.56
N ALA A 214 6.62 8.86 7.61
CA ALA A 214 6.96 8.05 8.75
C ALA A 214 5.67 7.85 9.55
N SER A 215 4.92 6.78 9.25
CA SER A 215 3.86 6.32 10.12
C SER A 215 4.44 6.14 11.53
N VAL A 216 3.94 6.88 12.51
CA VAL A 216 4.35 6.74 13.91
C VAL A 216 4.13 5.28 14.30
N ARG A 217 5.22 4.58 14.65
CA ARG A 217 5.16 3.17 15.04
C ARG A 217 4.59 3.02 16.42
N THR A 218 3.77 2.00 16.60
CA THR A 218 3.24 1.67 17.93
C THR A 218 4.38 1.14 18.83
N PRO A 219 4.28 1.28 20.16
CA PRO A 219 5.27 0.71 21.08
C PRO A 219 5.50 -0.80 20.86
N GLY A 220 4.45 -1.55 20.49
CA GLY A 220 4.55 -2.97 20.19
C GLY A 220 5.35 -3.27 18.92
N GLU A 221 5.18 -2.49 17.86
CA GLU A 221 5.98 -2.61 16.64
C GLU A 221 7.46 -2.29 16.89
N VAL A 222 7.73 -1.25 17.69
CA VAL A 222 9.09 -0.89 18.09
C VAL A 222 9.73 -2.01 18.90
N TYR A 223 8.99 -2.61 19.84
CA TYR A 223 9.45 -3.73 20.65
C TYR A 223 9.77 -4.97 19.81
N ILE A 224 8.84 -5.39 18.93
CA ILE A 224 9.06 -6.55 18.05
C ILE A 224 10.28 -6.31 17.17
N ARG A 225 10.42 -5.11 16.60
CA ARG A 225 11.58 -4.76 15.78
C ARG A 225 12.90 -4.87 16.56
N SER A 226 12.97 -4.32 17.78
CA SER A 226 14.21 -4.38 18.57
C SER A 226 14.59 -5.80 18.95
N GLU A 227 13.60 -6.64 19.30
CA GLU A 227 13.83 -8.03 19.66
C GLU A 227 14.26 -8.89 18.47
N LEU A 228 13.66 -8.66 17.29
CA LEU A 228 14.11 -9.32 16.06
C LEU A 228 15.53 -8.92 15.70
N ALA A 229 15.88 -7.63 15.81
CA ALA A 229 17.24 -7.16 15.54
C ALA A 229 18.28 -7.73 16.51
N ALA A 230 17.89 -8.05 17.75
CA ALA A 230 18.76 -8.67 18.76
C ALA A 230 18.86 -10.20 18.65
N THR A 231 18.10 -10.83 17.75
CA THR A 231 18.02 -12.30 17.68
C THR A 231 19.20 -12.90 16.92
N GLN A 232 20.00 -13.72 17.61
CA GLN A 232 21.21 -14.34 17.03
C GLN A 232 20.91 -15.18 15.77
N ALA A 233 19.83 -15.97 15.78
CA ALA A 233 19.46 -16.78 14.61
C ALA A 233 19.18 -15.94 13.35
N ILE A 234 18.73 -14.68 13.50
CA ILE A 234 18.54 -13.75 12.38
C ILE A 234 19.90 -13.16 11.98
N ALA A 235 20.72 -12.77 12.95
CA ALA A 235 22.07 -12.27 12.71
C ALA A 235 22.96 -13.30 11.97
N ASP A 236 22.83 -14.59 12.28
CA ASP A 236 23.57 -15.68 11.64
C ASP A 236 23.23 -15.82 10.14
N THR A 237 22.02 -15.40 9.73
CA THR A 237 21.66 -15.34 8.30
C THR A 237 22.26 -14.14 7.57
N GLY A 238 22.77 -13.15 8.31
CA GLY A 238 23.23 -11.87 7.80
C GLY A 238 22.11 -10.86 7.52
N ALA A 239 20.89 -11.12 8.01
CA ALA A 239 19.75 -10.25 7.79
C ALA A 239 19.69 -9.10 8.81
N GLY A 240 19.39 -7.89 8.35
CA GLY A 240 19.08 -6.72 9.16
C GLY A 240 17.59 -6.40 9.14
N ILE A 241 16.99 -6.07 10.30
CA ILE A 241 15.56 -5.73 10.38
C ILE A 241 15.35 -4.25 10.08
N ASN A 242 14.66 -3.96 8.97
CA ASN A 242 14.40 -2.60 8.50
C ASN A 242 13.10 -2.03 9.06
N ASP A 243 12.07 -2.86 9.17
CA ASP A 243 10.75 -2.38 9.56
C ASP A 243 9.79 -3.48 10.04
N VAL A 244 8.85 -3.11 10.91
CA VAL A 244 7.79 -3.99 11.42
C VAL A 244 6.47 -3.23 11.48
N ILE A 245 5.45 -3.72 10.77
CA ILE A 245 4.07 -3.21 10.80
C ILE A 245 3.17 -4.31 11.36
N ALA A 246 2.36 -3.99 12.36
CA ALA A 246 1.41 -4.93 12.95
C ALA A 246 -0.03 -4.48 12.66
N ASP A 247 -0.82 -5.37 12.08
CA ASP A 247 -2.27 -5.24 11.96
C ASP A 247 -2.94 -6.18 12.98
N PRO A 248 -3.36 -5.66 14.15
CA PRO A 248 -3.98 -6.48 15.19
C PRO A 248 -5.37 -6.99 14.80
N ARG A 249 -6.08 -6.33 13.86
CA ARG A 249 -7.41 -6.77 13.41
C ARG A 249 -7.30 -7.99 12.50
N ALA A 250 -6.37 -7.93 11.54
CA ALA A 250 -6.10 -9.06 10.65
C ALA A 250 -5.28 -10.17 11.34
N GLY A 251 -4.62 -9.86 12.46
CA GLY A 251 -3.69 -10.77 13.13
C GLY A 251 -2.43 -11.03 12.29
N VAL A 252 -1.99 -10.01 11.54
CA VAL A 252 -0.88 -10.09 10.59
C VAL A 252 0.25 -9.17 11.05
N VAL A 253 1.49 -9.66 11.02
CA VAL A 253 2.67 -8.82 11.19
C VAL A 253 3.50 -8.86 9.92
N SER A 254 3.72 -7.70 9.31
CA SER A 254 4.63 -7.55 8.18
C SER A 254 6.01 -7.17 8.67
N VAL A 255 7.00 -8.02 8.40
CA VAL A 255 8.40 -7.75 8.72
C VAL A 255 9.20 -7.53 7.45
N THR A 256 9.85 -6.37 7.37
CA THR A 256 10.78 -6.03 6.30
C THR A 256 12.21 -6.16 6.80
N PHE A 257 13.00 -7.01 6.15
CA PHE A 257 14.40 -7.23 6.47
C PHE A 257 15.26 -7.08 5.21
N SER A 258 16.55 -6.78 5.37
CA SER A 258 17.52 -6.65 4.29
C SER A 258 18.59 -7.71 4.44
N VAL A 259 19.05 -8.24 3.32
CA VAL A 259 20.23 -9.10 3.29
C VAL A 259 21.26 -8.42 2.39
N PRO A 260 22.51 -8.24 2.85
CA PRO A 260 23.55 -7.62 2.04
C PRO A 260 23.81 -8.48 0.81
N PHE A 261 23.93 -7.83 -0.35
CA PHE A 261 24.26 -8.54 -1.57
C PHE A 261 25.66 -9.13 -1.46
N SER A 262 25.74 -10.44 -1.67
CA SER A 262 26.98 -11.20 -1.69
C SER A 262 26.95 -12.12 -2.91
N PRO A 263 28.09 -12.38 -3.57
CA PRO A 263 28.16 -13.34 -4.67
C PRO A 263 27.77 -14.78 -4.26
N VAL A 264 27.60 -15.05 -2.96
CA VAL A 264 27.15 -16.34 -2.39
C VAL A 264 25.74 -16.23 -1.80
N LEU A 265 24.98 -15.17 -2.12
CA LEU A 265 23.60 -15.05 -1.66
C LEU A 265 22.72 -16.03 -2.43
N THR A 266 22.18 -17.02 -1.73
CA THR A 266 21.24 -18.00 -2.29
C THR A 266 19.82 -17.72 -1.83
N LYS A 267 18.83 -18.18 -2.61
CA LYS A 267 17.41 -18.14 -2.20
C LYS A 267 17.19 -18.81 -0.85
N ASP A 268 17.90 -19.89 -0.59
CA ASP A 268 17.84 -20.64 0.67
C ASP A 268 18.19 -19.77 1.89
N ARG A 269 19.18 -18.88 1.75
CA ARG A 269 19.53 -17.93 2.84
C ARG A 269 18.42 -16.92 3.10
N ILE A 270 17.76 -16.42 2.05
CA ILE A 270 16.64 -15.49 2.17
C ILE A 270 15.45 -16.17 2.84
N ILE A 271 15.16 -17.41 2.44
CA ILE A 271 14.09 -18.23 3.01
C ILE A 271 14.40 -18.54 4.49
N ALA A 272 15.64 -18.89 4.82
CA ALA A 272 16.07 -19.13 6.21
C ALA A 272 15.92 -17.87 7.08
N ALA A 273 16.32 -16.70 6.57
CA ALA A 273 16.14 -15.42 7.25
C ALA A 273 14.66 -15.09 7.48
N ALA A 274 13.83 -15.28 6.46
CA ALA A 274 12.39 -15.09 6.54
C ALA A 274 11.75 -16.00 7.60
N ALA A 275 12.15 -17.28 7.63
CA ALA A 275 11.63 -18.26 8.57
C ALA A 275 12.07 -17.97 10.01
N ALA A 276 13.34 -17.62 10.22
CA ALA A 276 13.86 -17.23 11.54
C ALA A 276 13.13 -15.99 12.09
N THR A 277 12.91 -15.00 11.21
CA THR A 277 12.17 -13.78 11.54
C THR A 277 10.73 -14.11 11.95
N ALA A 278 10.03 -14.89 11.14
CA ALA A 278 8.65 -15.25 11.43
C ALA A 278 8.48 -16.05 12.73
N ARG A 279 9.33 -17.05 12.96
CA ARG A 279 9.32 -17.83 14.21
C ARG A 279 9.48 -16.94 15.42
N ARG A 280 10.48 -16.05 15.38
CA ARG A 280 10.72 -15.12 16.48
C ARG A 280 9.55 -14.15 16.68
N THR A 281 8.93 -13.66 15.60
CA THR A 281 7.71 -12.84 15.70
C THR A 281 6.56 -13.59 16.38
N PHE A 282 6.34 -14.87 16.04
CA PHE A 282 5.30 -15.69 16.67
C PHE A 282 5.55 -15.99 18.16
N GLU A 283 6.82 -16.07 18.58
CA GLU A 283 7.20 -16.20 19.99
C GLU A 283 6.92 -14.91 20.78
N LEU A 284 7.24 -13.75 20.19
CA LEU A 284 7.09 -12.44 20.83
C LEU A 284 5.63 -12.04 20.99
N ASN A 285 4.76 -12.45 20.07
CA ASN A 285 3.33 -12.15 20.14
C ASN A 285 2.50 -13.38 19.77
N ARG A 286 1.78 -13.92 20.77
CA ARG A 286 0.93 -15.13 20.62
C ARG A 286 -0.34 -14.90 19.81
N GLU A 287 -0.79 -13.67 19.65
CA GLU A 287 -2.03 -13.33 18.93
C GLU A 287 -1.85 -13.29 17.41
N VAL A 288 -0.60 -13.21 16.95
CA VAL A 288 -0.28 -13.17 15.52
C VAL A 288 -0.59 -14.52 14.87
N LYS A 289 -1.41 -14.49 13.82
CA LYS A 289 -1.80 -15.67 13.03
C LYS A 289 -0.91 -15.85 11.80
N PHE A 290 -0.51 -14.74 11.16
CA PHE A 290 0.32 -14.73 9.96
C PHE A 290 1.47 -13.74 10.07
N VAL A 291 2.60 -14.09 9.46
CA VAL A 291 3.72 -13.16 9.25
C VAL A 291 3.97 -13.01 7.75
N THR A 292 4.00 -11.77 7.28
CA THR A 292 4.43 -11.43 5.92
C THR A 292 5.90 -11.03 5.96
N ALA A 293 6.76 -11.86 5.37
CA ALA A 293 8.19 -11.63 5.31
C ALA A 293 8.55 -10.91 3.99
N ARG A 294 9.18 -9.73 4.07
CA ARG A 294 9.63 -8.95 2.91
C ARG A 294 11.14 -8.78 2.95
N CYS A 295 11.83 -9.37 1.98
CA CYS A 295 13.28 -9.23 1.85
C CYS A 295 13.64 -8.10 0.88
N LEU A 296 14.50 -7.22 1.34
CA LEU A 296 15.17 -6.19 0.55
C LEU A 296 16.61 -6.62 0.26
N ILE A 297 17.12 -6.33 -0.93
CA ILE A 297 18.52 -6.53 -1.29
C ILE A 297 19.08 -5.20 -1.79
N GLU A 298 20.28 -4.86 -1.33
CA GLU A 298 21.04 -3.71 -1.81
C GLU A 298 21.93 -4.13 -2.98
N ILE A 299 21.53 -3.76 -4.20
CA ILE A 299 22.32 -4.07 -5.40
C ILE A 299 23.41 -2.99 -5.54
N SER A 300 24.67 -3.39 -5.42
CA SER A 300 25.81 -2.48 -5.61
C SER A 300 25.88 -2.03 -7.07
N GLY A 301 25.40 -0.81 -7.34
CA GLY A 301 25.41 -0.17 -8.66
C GLY A 301 24.13 0.62 -8.95
N ALA A 302 24.13 1.91 -8.62
CA ALA A 302 23.18 2.97 -9.03
C ALA A 302 21.64 2.76 -8.86
N GLN A 303 21.13 1.59 -8.49
CA GLN A 303 19.70 1.22 -8.60
C GLN A 303 18.95 1.09 -7.26
N GLY A 304 19.57 1.45 -6.13
CA GLY A 304 18.90 1.48 -4.82
C GLY A 304 18.49 0.10 -4.27
N THR A 305 17.74 0.12 -3.18
CA THR A 305 17.23 -1.08 -2.50
C THR A 305 16.03 -1.65 -3.25
N GLN A 306 16.06 -2.94 -3.60
CA GLN A 306 14.96 -3.61 -4.30
C GLN A 306 14.35 -4.73 -3.45
N ILE A 307 13.04 -4.97 -3.62
CA ILE A 307 12.37 -6.13 -3.04
C ILE A 307 12.79 -7.36 -3.83
N ALA A 308 13.29 -8.37 -3.13
CA ALA A 308 13.72 -9.63 -3.74
C ALA A 308 12.74 -10.78 -3.50
N PHE A 309 12.10 -10.78 -2.33
CA PHE A 309 11.23 -11.85 -1.89
C PHE A 309 10.10 -11.29 -1.02
N VAL A 310 8.88 -11.78 -1.26
CA VAL A 310 7.73 -11.57 -0.39
C VAL A 310 7.01 -12.90 -0.23
N ALA A 311 6.71 -13.29 1.01
CA ALA A 311 5.89 -14.46 1.26
C ALA A 311 5.23 -14.40 2.62
N ASP A 312 4.19 -15.22 2.80
CA ASP A 312 3.47 -15.32 4.05
C ASP A 312 3.64 -16.69 4.68
N ILE A 313 3.70 -16.71 6.00
CA ILE A 313 3.75 -17.93 6.78
C ILE A 313 2.68 -17.87 7.88
N ALA A 314 1.91 -18.95 8.00
CA ALA A 314 0.96 -19.14 9.07
C ALA A 314 1.66 -19.73 10.30
N ARG A 315 1.21 -19.38 11.51
CA ARG A 315 1.75 -19.92 12.76
C ARG A 315 1.81 -21.44 12.76
N GLN A 316 0.71 -22.11 12.40
CA GLN A 316 0.62 -23.57 12.37
C GLN A 316 1.70 -24.20 11.49
N SER A 317 1.99 -23.59 10.33
CA SER A 317 3.03 -24.06 9.42
C SER A 317 4.44 -23.83 10.00
N ALA A 318 4.66 -22.72 10.71
CA ALA A 318 5.94 -22.43 11.37
C ALA A 318 6.21 -23.36 12.58
N ASP A 319 5.17 -23.69 13.34
CA ASP A 319 5.23 -24.58 14.50
C ASP A 319 5.45 -26.04 14.08
N ALA A 320 4.97 -26.43 12.90
CA ALA A 320 5.16 -27.77 12.34
C ALA A 320 6.61 -28.02 11.83
N LEU A 321 7.43 -26.97 11.68
CA LEU A 321 8.80 -27.11 11.21
C LEU A 321 9.74 -27.63 12.32
N PRO A 322 10.66 -28.56 12.02
CA PRO A 322 11.71 -28.91 12.96
C PRO A 322 12.69 -27.73 13.16
N ALA A 323 13.44 -27.75 14.27
CA ALA A 323 14.46 -26.73 14.55
C ALA A 323 15.56 -26.69 13.46
N SER A 324 15.87 -27.84 12.87
CA SER A 324 16.86 -28.04 11.80
C SER A 324 16.20 -28.29 10.43
N ALA A 325 15.15 -27.54 10.09
CA ALA A 325 14.47 -27.69 8.82
C ALA A 325 15.40 -27.38 7.63
N THR A 326 15.31 -28.21 6.59
CA THR A 326 16.03 -28.01 5.32
C THR A 326 15.43 -26.85 4.52
N ALA A 327 16.19 -26.29 3.56
CA ALA A 327 15.72 -25.20 2.71
C ALA A 327 14.42 -25.54 1.97
N ASP A 328 14.27 -26.78 1.49
CA ASP A 328 13.06 -27.26 0.81
C ASP A 328 11.85 -27.29 1.75
N GLN A 329 12.04 -27.74 3.00
CA GLN A 329 10.98 -27.74 4.01
C GLN A 329 10.58 -26.32 4.39
N LEU A 330 11.54 -25.40 4.51
CA LEU A 330 11.27 -24.00 4.79
C LEU A 330 10.53 -23.35 3.61
N SER A 331 10.93 -23.63 2.38
CA SER A 331 10.24 -23.12 1.18
C SER A 331 8.79 -23.61 1.12
N ALA A 332 8.53 -24.88 1.46
CA ALA A 332 7.19 -25.47 1.35
C ALA A 332 6.15 -24.86 2.30
N VAL A 333 6.54 -24.28 3.43
CA VAL A 333 5.60 -23.69 4.40
C VAL A 333 5.17 -22.27 4.05
N PHE A 334 5.92 -21.60 3.17
CA PHE A 334 5.58 -20.26 2.72
C PHE A 334 4.50 -20.29 1.65
N THR A 335 3.49 -19.45 1.83
CA THR A 335 2.39 -19.22 0.90
C THR A 335 2.54 -17.87 0.21
N ARG A 336 1.87 -17.69 -0.94
CA ARG A 336 1.92 -16.46 -1.75
C ARG A 336 3.35 -15.97 -2.03
N GLN A 337 4.25 -16.91 -2.28
CA GLN A 337 5.66 -16.59 -2.56
C GLN A 337 5.78 -15.83 -3.87
N TRP A 338 6.42 -14.67 -3.81
CA TRP A 338 6.81 -13.88 -4.94
C TRP A 338 8.32 -13.62 -4.91
N TRP A 339 8.97 -13.87 -6.03
CA TRP A 339 10.39 -13.62 -6.24
C TRP A 339 10.55 -12.57 -7.34
N ASN A 340 11.48 -11.64 -7.13
CA ASN A 340 11.81 -10.67 -8.16
C ASN A 340 12.53 -11.39 -9.33
N PRO A 341 11.96 -11.40 -10.54
CA PRO A 341 12.53 -12.12 -11.69
C PRO A 341 13.84 -11.50 -12.20
N GLN A 342 14.15 -10.27 -11.80
CA GLN A 342 15.39 -9.58 -12.18
C GLN A 342 16.58 -9.97 -11.31
N ILE A 343 16.34 -10.62 -10.17
CA ILE A 343 17.37 -11.07 -9.23
C ILE A 343 17.52 -12.59 -9.44
N GLN A 344 18.55 -12.97 -10.21
CA GLN A 344 18.90 -14.36 -10.49
C GLN A 344 19.96 -14.87 -9.51
#